data_AF-A0A8T3S117-F1
#
_entry.id   AF-A0A8T3S117-F1
#
_cell.length_a   1.000
_cell.length_b   1.000
_cell.length_c   1.000
_cell.angle_alpha   90.00
_cell.angle_beta   90.00
_cell.angle_gamma   90.00
#
_symmetry.space_group_name_H-M   'P 1'
#
loop_
_entity.id
_entity.type
_entity.pdbx_description
1 polymer ?
#
loop_
_entity_poly.entity_id
_entity_poly.type
_entity_poly.pdbx_seq_one_letter_code
_entity_poly.pdbx_strand_id
1 'polypeptide(L)'
;MSRNKKEKHKKHKKQRSGPGRAETADKHALYESSVQNVEHETEFVANLFKEIRGRAAHAIREDFCGTAHCATAWVALDAKNTAIGVDLDADVLAWGREHHLAKLTAEQQSRVTLLNENVLTAKTAPVDVVLAMNFSYWIFKQRAELVEYFSKVRAALKDDGVFFLDAFGGYEAYQ
;
A
#
# COMPACT_ATOMS: atom_id res chain seq x y z
N MET A 1 6.08 0.18 77.03
CA MET A 1 6.53 -0.95 76.15
C MET A 1 5.27 -1.71 75.74
N SER A 2 4.95 -2.08 74.50
CA SER A 2 5.79 -2.43 73.36
C SER A 2 4.93 -2.45 72.08
N ARG A 3 5.50 -1.83 71.02
CA ARG A 3 5.50 -2.20 69.59
C ARG A 3 4.18 -2.31 68.81
N ASN A 4 3.90 -1.21 68.12
CA ASN A 4 3.14 -1.11 66.87
C ASN A 4 3.89 -1.86 65.73
N LYS A 5 3.33 -2.94 65.16
CA LYS A 5 3.89 -3.63 63.98
C LYS A 5 3.32 -3.00 62.71
N LYS A 6 4.11 -2.15 62.05
CA LYS A 6 3.86 -1.73 60.66
C LYS A 6 4.15 -2.91 59.72
N GLU A 7 3.12 -3.42 59.05
CA GLU A 7 3.29 -4.33 57.91
C GLU A 7 3.93 -3.55 56.75
N LYS A 8 5.15 -3.95 56.39
CA LYS A 8 5.84 -3.44 55.20
C LYS A 8 5.36 -4.24 53.99
N HIS A 9 4.49 -3.67 53.17
CA HIS A 9 4.25 -4.17 51.82
C HIS A 9 5.57 -4.18 51.04
N LYS A 10 6.11 -5.38 50.77
CA LYS A 10 7.22 -5.58 49.84
C LYS A 10 6.70 -5.28 48.43
N LYS A 11 7.10 -4.15 47.84
CA LYS A 11 6.95 -3.90 46.40
C LYS A 11 7.77 -4.95 45.65
N HIS A 12 7.11 -5.92 45.01
CA HIS A 12 7.75 -6.77 44.02
C HIS A 12 8.23 -5.88 42.86
N LYS A 13 9.55 -5.73 42.69
CA LYS A 13 10.12 -5.19 41.45
C LYS A 13 9.76 -6.16 40.34
N LYS A 14 8.82 -5.78 39.46
CA LYS A 14 8.60 -6.48 38.19
C LYS A 14 9.93 -6.47 37.45
N GLN A 15 10.57 -7.64 37.30
CA GLN A 15 11.57 -7.82 36.26
C GLN A 15 10.86 -7.47 34.95
N ARG A 16 11.41 -6.51 34.21
CA ARG A 16 10.97 -6.30 32.82
C ARG A 16 11.38 -7.58 32.07
N SER A 17 10.41 -8.44 31.79
CA SER A 17 10.55 -9.49 30.80
C SER A 17 10.96 -8.86 29.48
N GLY A 18 11.68 -9.61 28.62
CA GLY A 18 12.14 -9.15 27.32
C GLY A 18 11.03 -8.52 26.44
N PRO A 19 11.41 -7.97 25.28
CA PRO A 19 10.50 -7.14 24.50
C PRO A 19 9.16 -7.83 24.27
N GLY A 20 8.09 -7.07 24.46
CA GLY A 20 6.73 -7.59 24.34
C GLY A 20 6.42 -8.00 22.90
N ARG A 21 5.41 -8.86 22.69
CA ARG A 21 4.99 -9.26 21.33
C ARG A 21 4.75 -8.08 20.38
N ALA A 22 4.25 -6.96 20.90
CA ALA A 22 4.03 -5.74 20.12
C ALA A 22 5.35 -5.05 19.69
N GLU A 23 6.41 -5.15 20.50
CA GLU A 23 7.71 -4.55 20.19
C GLU A 23 8.50 -5.37 19.17
N THR A 24 8.16 -6.66 19.01
CA THR A 24 8.81 -7.56 18.04
C THR A 24 7.95 -7.85 16.82
N ALA A 25 6.75 -7.28 16.72
CA ALA A 25 5.83 -7.55 15.62
C ALA A 25 6.25 -6.78 14.36
N ASP A 26 6.20 -7.44 13.21
CA ASP A 26 6.35 -6.79 11.92
C ASP A 26 5.04 -6.07 11.57
N LYS A 27 5.05 -4.74 11.67
CA LYS A 27 3.89 -3.90 11.38
C LYS A 27 3.42 -4.01 9.92
N HIS A 28 4.33 -4.25 8.97
CA HIS A 28 4.00 -4.35 7.55
C HIS A 28 3.30 -5.67 7.29
N ALA A 29 3.85 -6.78 7.78
CA ALA A 29 3.20 -8.08 7.67
C ALA A 29 1.80 -8.11 8.32
N LEU A 30 1.64 -7.45 9.47
CA LEU A 30 0.34 -7.32 10.14
C LEU A 30 -0.65 -6.46 9.34
N TYR A 31 -0.18 -5.36 8.75
CA TYR A 31 -1.02 -4.51 7.90
C TYR A 31 -1.49 -5.27 6.66
N GLU A 32 -0.58 -5.93 5.93
CA GLU A 32 -0.93 -6.71 4.75
C GLU A 32 -1.94 -7.81 5.08
N SER A 33 -1.70 -8.57 6.15
CA SER A 33 -2.61 -9.66 6.56
C SER A 33 -3.99 -9.18 6.99
N SER A 34 -4.14 -7.90 7.38
CA SER A 34 -5.41 -7.36 7.86
C SER A 34 -6.20 -6.61 6.79
N VAL A 35 -5.54 -6.14 5.72
CA VAL A 35 -6.13 -5.21 4.77
C VAL A 35 -6.02 -5.68 3.33
N GLN A 36 -4.94 -6.36 2.95
CA GLN A 36 -4.64 -6.60 1.54
C GLN A 36 -5.12 -7.98 1.06
N ASN A 37 -5.64 -8.00 -0.17
CA ASN A 37 -5.90 -9.21 -0.94
C ASN A 37 -5.48 -8.98 -2.41
N VAL A 38 -4.18 -8.83 -2.62
CA VAL A 38 -3.62 -8.27 -3.86
C VAL A 38 -3.88 -9.15 -5.08
N GLU A 39 -3.96 -10.47 -4.93
CA GLU A 39 -4.25 -11.38 -6.04
C GLU A 39 -5.66 -11.12 -6.60
N HIS A 40 -6.66 -11.09 -5.71
CA HIS A 40 -8.04 -10.82 -6.13
C HIS A 40 -8.21 -9.38 -6.62
N GLU A 41 -7.54 -8.41 -5.98
CA GLU A 41 -7.59 -7.00 -6.40
C GLU A 41 -6.99 -6.81 -7.81
N THR A 42 -5.82 -7.40 -8.09
CA THR A 42 -5.17 -7.27 -9.40
C THR A 42 -5.95 -7.96 -10.51
N GLU A 43 -6.51 -9.15 -10.25
CA GLU A 43 -7.41 -9.82 -11.19
C GLU A 43 -8.70 -9.03 -11.43
N PHE A 44 -9.30 -8.48 -10.38
CA PHE A 44 -10.49 -7.63 -10.48
C PHE A 44 -10.22 -6.40 -11.35
N VAL A 45 -9.12 -5.68 -11.08
CA VAL A 45 -8.70 -4.51 -11.86
C VAL A 45 -8.46 -4.87 -13.32
N ALA A 46 -7.76 -5.98 -13.60
CA ALA A 46 -7.48 -6.43 -14.97
C ALA A 46 -8.77 -6.74 -15.74
N ASN A 47 -9.69 -7.46 -15.10
CA ASN A 47 -10.97 -7.84 -15.70
C ASN A 47 -11.87 -6.64 -15.93
N LEU A 48 -12.01 -5.76 -14.93
CA LEU A 48 -12.85 -4.57 -15.03
C LEU A 48 -12.31 -3.58 -16.06
N PHE A 49 -10.99 -3.39 -16.14
CA PHE A 49 -10.40 -2.59 -17.21
C PHE A 49 -10.75 -3.17 -18.60
N LYS A 50 -10.63 -4.49 -18.75
CA LYS A 50 -10.96 -5.16 -20.02
C LYS A 50 -12.44 -5.03 -20.38
N GLU A 51 -13.34 -5.06 -19.41
CA GLU A 51 -14.77 -4.80 -19.61
C GLU A 51 -15.01 -3.36 -20.07
N ILE A 52 -14.41 -2.37 -19.41
CA ILE A 52 -14.58 -0.94 -19.71
C ILE A 52 -13.99 -0.56 -21.08
N ARG A 53 -12.82 -1.13 -21.44
CA ARG A 53 -12.03 -0.70 -22.61
C ARG A 53 -12.02 -1.69 -23.77
N GLY A 54 -12.44 -2.93 -23.57
CA GLY A 54 -12.40 -3.98 -24.59
C GLY A 54 -10.99 -4.52 -24.90
N ARG A 55 -9.98 -4.14 -24.14
CA ARG A 55 -8.58 -4.61 -24.26
C ARG A 55 -7.94 -4.85 -22.90
N ALA A 56 -6.89 -5.66 -22.83
CA ALA A 56 -6.14 -5.85 -21.59
C ALA A 56 -5.36 -4.58 -21.18
N ALA A 57 -5.28 -4.33 -19.87
CA ALA A 57 -4.28 -3.43 -19.28
C ALA A 57 -2.96 -4.18 -19.11
N HIS A 58 -1.84 -3.49 -19.31
CA HIS A 58 -0.51 -4.06 -19.08
C HIS A 58 0.37 -3.17 -18.20
N ALA A 59 0.26 -1.86 -18.30
CA ALA A 59 1.04 -0.94 -17.48
C ALA A 59 0.18 -0.35 -16.36
N ILE A 60 0.64 -0.46 -15.11
CA ILE A 60 0.00 0.18 -13.95
C ILE A 60 0.94 1.14 -13.23
N ARG A 61 0.36 2.11 -12.55
CA ARG A 61 1.00 2.91 -11.51
C ARG A 61 0.20 2.78 -10.21
N GLU A 62 0.83 2.29 -9.16
CA GLU A 62 0.29 2.22 -7.81
C GLU A 62 0.78 3.44 -7.03
N ASP A 63 -0.12 4.39 -6.77
CA ASP A 63 0.14 5.52 -5.89
C ASP A 63 -0.04 5.11 -4.43
N PHE A 64 0.83 5.61 -3.55
CA PHE A 64 0.87 5.23 -2.13
C PHE A 64 1.09 3.72 -1.94
N CYS A 65 1.99 3.15 -2.75
CA CYS A 65 2.13 1.71 -2.90
C CYS A 65 2.59 0.98 -1.62
N GLY A 66 3.11 1.71 -0.62
CA GLY A 66 3.63 1.13 0.60
C GLY A 66 4.66 0.05 0.32
N THR A 67 4.31 -1.20 0.60
CA THR A 67 5.17 -2.37 0.42
C THR A 67 5.26 -2.85 -1.03
N ALA A 68 4.54 -2.19 -1.95
CA ALA A 68 4.44 -2.51 -3.38
C ALA A 68 3.93 -3.92 -3.68
N HIS A 69 3.16 -4.50 -2.76
CA HIS A 69 2.64 -5.86 -2.89
C HIS A 69 1.74 -5.99 -4.13
N CYS A 70 0.84 -5.01 -4.37
CA CYS A 70 -0.01 -4.98 -5.56
C CYS A 70 0.81 -4.85 -6.85
N ALA A 71 1.80 -3.95 -6.89
CA ALA A 71 2.75 -3.83 -8.00
C ALA A 71 3.43 -5.17 -8.34
N THR A 72 3.90 -5.91 -7.32
CA THR A 72 4.54 -7.22 -7.55
C THR A 72 3.57 -8.29 -8.04
N ALA A 73 2.37 -8.35 -7.47
CA ALA A 73 1.31 -9.27 -7.87
C ALA A 73 0.87 -9.02 -9.34
N TRP A 74 0.72 -7.75 -9.73
CA TRP A 74 0.35 -7.37 -11.10
C TRP A 74 1.35 -7.89 -12.14
N VAL A 75 2.64 -7.75 -11.86
CA VAL A 75 3.71 -8.16 -12.79
C VAL A 75 3.86 -9.69 -12.83
N ALA A 76 3.48 -10.39 -11.77
CA ALA A 76 3.40 -11.84 -11.74
C ALA A 76 2.22 -12.41 -12.55
N LEU A 77 1.12 -11.66 -12.68
CA LEU A 77 -0.10 -12.08 -13.35
C LEU A 77 0.06 -12.33 -14.86
N ASP A 78 0.85 -11.52 -15.56
CA ASP A 78 1.10 -11.66 -17.01
C ASP A 78 2.51 -11.20 -17.38
N ALA A 79 3.14 -11.88 -18.34
CA ALA A 79 4.51 -11.60 -18.79
C ALA A 79 4.68 -10.24 -19.48
N LYS A 80 3.60 -9.60 -19.94
CA LYS A 80 3.60 -8.27 -20.55
C LYS A 80 3.40 -7.14 -19.53
N ASN A 81 3.02 -7.49 -18.30
CA ASN A 81 2.66 -6.49 -17.30
C ASN A 81 3.87 -5.69 -16.81
N THR A 82 3.68 -4.42 -16.52
CA THR A 82 4.68 -3.55 -15.91
C THR A 82 4.02 -2.75 -14.80
N ALA A 83 4.76 -2.45 -13.75
CA ALA A 83 4.22 -1.71 -12.61
C ALA A 83 5.19 -0.63 -12.15
N ILE A 84 4.64 0.53 -11.79
CA ILE A 84 5.35 1.60 -11.11
C ILE A 84 4.71 1.81 -9.74
N GLY A 85 5.43 1.53 -8.66
CA GLY A 85 5.01 1.88 -7.29
C GLY A 85 5.59 3.23 -6.88
N VAL A 86 4.76 4.13 -6.36
CA VAL A 86 5.18 5.44 -5.84
C VAL A 86 4.83 5.55 -4.37
N ASP A 87 5.83 5.79 -3.51
CA ASP A 87 5.61 6.07 -2.08
C ASP A 87 6.64 7.05 -1.52
N LEU A 88 6.26 7.80 -0.48
CA LEU A 88 7.16 8.74 0.20
C LEU A 88 8.02 8.05 1.27
N ASP A 89 7.60 6.90 1.79
CA ASP A 89 8.31 6.22 2.86
C ASP A 89 9.35 5.24 2.30
N ALA A 90 10.62 5.64 2.39
CA ALA A 90 11.75 4.86 1.93
C ALA A 90 11.90 3.53 2.68
N ASP A 91 11.54 3.48 3.96
CA ASP A 91 11.70 2.28 4.80
C ASP A 91 10.66 1.23 4.40
N VAL A 92 9.43 1.66 4.08
CA VAL A 92 8.38 0.74 3.61
C VAL A 92 8.70 0.18 2.23
N LEU A 93 9.24 1.03 1.34
CA LEU A 93 9.73 0.60 0.03
C LEU A 93 10.91 -0.37 0.13
N ALA A 94 11.81 -0.18 1.09
CA ALA A 94 12.90 -1.11 1.36
C ALA A 94 12.37 -2.45 1.87
N TRP A 95 11.43 -2.44 2.82
CA TRP A 95 10.77 -3.64 3.31
C TRP A 95 10.09 -4.40 2.16
N GLY A 96 9.37 -3.69 1.28
CA GLY A 96 8.71 -4.28 0.10
C GLY A 96 9.68 -4.92 -0.89
N ARG A 97 10.88 -4.36 -1.06
CA ARG A 97 11.94 -4.99 -1.89
C ARG A 97 12.37 -6.33 -1.33
N GLU A 98 12.61 -6.39 -0.03
CA GLU A 98 13.09 -7.61 0.64
C GLU A 98 12.01 -8.69 0.70
N HIS A 99 10.75 -8.30 0.90
CA HIS A 99 9.68 -9.24 1.21
C HIS A 99 8.81 -9.61 0.00
N HIS A 100 8.71 -8.76 -1.03
CA HIS A 100 7.90 -9.04 -2.21
C HIS A 100 8.74 -9.09 -3.47
N LEU A 101 9.49 -8.03 -3.75
CA LEU A 101 10.23 -7.92 -5.00
C LEU A 101 11.29 -9.02 -5.13
N ALA A 102 12.00 -9.34 -4.04
CA ALA A 102 13.02 -10.40 -4.00
C ALA A 102 12.46 -11.82 -4.25
N LYS A 103 11.15 -12.03 -4.14
CA LYS A 103 10.50 -13.33 -4.41
C LYS A 103 10.19 -13.54 -5.90
N LEU A 104 10.22 -12.48 -6.71
CA LEU A 104 9.96 -12.53 -8.14
C LEU A 104 11.19 -13.04 -8.93
N THR A 105 10.99 -13.54 -10.15
CA THR A 105 12.10 -13.84 -11.06
C THR A 105 12.81 -12.56 -11.52
N ALA A 106 14.03 -12.65 -12.04
CA ALA A 106 14.78 -11.50 -12.53
C ALA A 106 14.02 -10.72 -13.63
N GLU A 107 13.32 -11.44 -14.51
CA GLU A 107 12.49 -10.86 -15.57
C GLU A 107 11.23 -10.18 -15.04
N GLN A 108 10.68 -10.65 -13.92
CA GLN A 108 9.56 -9.99 -13.24
C GLN A 108 10.07 -8.75 -12.49
N GLN A 109 11.19 -8.85 -11.77
CA GLN A 109 11.78 -7.72 -11.04
C GLN A 109 12.11 -6.55 -11.98
N SER A 110 12.65 -6.82 -13.18
CA SER A 110 13.00 -5.77 -14.14
C SER A 110 11.80 -4.98 -14.69
N ARG A 111 10.57 -5.51 -14.52
CA ARG A 111 9.32 -4.88 -14.95
C ARG A 111 8.60 -4.09 -13.83
N VAL A 112 9.18 -4.05 -12.63
CA VAL A 112 8.71 -3.23 -11.51
C VAL A 112 9.67 -2.07 -11.28
N THR A 113 9.14 -0.85 -11.24
CA THR A 113 9.88 0.35 -10.86
C THR A 113 9.31 0.91 -9.56
N LEU A 114 10.14 1.14 -8.56
CA LEU A 114 9.71 1.69 -7.26
C LEU A 114 10.36 3.05 -7.03
N LEU A 115 9.52 4.08 -6.97
CA LEU A 115 9.92 5.49 -6.83
C LEU A 115 9.67 5.96 -5.41
N ASN A 116 10.73 6.41 -4.73
CA ASN A 116 10.60 7.09 -3.45
C ASN A 116 10.34 8.59 -3.66
N GLU A 117 9.11 8.94 -4.06
CA GLU A 117 8.73 10.28 -4.52
C GLU A 117 7.33 10.67 -4.05
N ASN A 118 7.02 11.96 -4.09
CA ASN A 118 5.67 12.46 -3.87
C ASN A 118 4.81 12.17 -5.12
N VAL A 119 3.64 11.56 -4.94
CA VAL A 119 2.69 11.27 -6.03
C VAL A 119 2.27 12.52 -6.83
N LEU A 120 2.33 13.71 -6.23
CA LEU A 120 2.04 14.99 -6.87
C LEU A 120 3.13 15.46 -7.85
N THR A 121 4.36 14.98 -7.66
CA THR A 121 5.53 15.42 -8.44
C THR A 121 6.16 14.31 -9.29
N ALA A 122 5.86 13.04 -8.98
CA ALA A 122 6.42 11.89 -9.67
C ALA A 122 6.12 11.91 -11.17
N LYS A 123 7.18 11.77 -11.97
CA LYS A 123 7.11 11.78 -13.44
C LYS A 123 7.30 10.37 -13.98
N THR A 124 6.25 9.83 -14.59
CA THR A 124 6.22 8.48 -15.14
C THR A 124 5.77 8.50 -16.59
N ALA A 125 6.08 7.44 -17.33
CA ALA A 125 5.42 7.21 -18.62
C ALA A 125 3.90 7.01 -18.39
N PRO A 126 3.04 7.34 -19.37
CA PRO A 126 1.61 7.08 -19.27
C PRO A 126 1.29 5.59 -19.12
N VAL A 127 0.40 5.26 -18.19
CA VAL A 127 0.00 3.87 -17.86
C VAL A 127 -1.46 3.59 -18.26
N ASP A 128 -1.82 2.32 -18.35
CA ASP A 128 -3.22 1.92 -18.58
C ASP A 128 -4.08 2.19 -17.34
N VAL A 129 -3.52 1.92 -16.17
CA VAL A 129 -4.23 2.03 -14.90
C VAL A 129 -3.41 2.79 -13.87
N VAL A 130 -4.04 3.73 -13.17
CA VAL A 130 -3.54 4.24 -11.89
C VAL A 130 -4.40 3.65 -10.77
N LEU A 131 -3.76 3.22 -9.69
CA LEU A 131 -4.39 2.67 -8.49
C LEU A 131 -4.10 3.57 -7.29
N ALA A 132 -5.13 3.89 -6.52
CA ALA A 132 -5.03 4.54 -5.20
C ALA A 132 -6.01 3.88 -4.22
N MET A 133 -5.69 2.63 -3.87
CA MET A 133 -6.55 1.75 -3.08
C MET A 133 -6.33 1.95 -1.57
N ASN A 134 -7.14 1.27 -0.76
CA ASN A 134 -7.22 1.37 0.68
C ASN A 134 -7.35 2.80 1.22
N PHE A 135 -8.19 3.60 0.56
CA PHE A 135 -8.49 4.99 0.91
C PHE A 135 -7.26 5.89 0.99
N SER A 136 -6.15 5.51 0.36
CA SER A 136 -4.85 6.18 0.50
C SER A 136 -4.89 7.68 0.16
N TYR A 137 -5.66 8.06 -0.87
CA TYR A 137 -5.87 9.47 -1.25
C TYR A 137 -6.56 10.32 -0.18
N TRP A 138 -7.17 9.72 0.86
CA TRP A 138 -7.73 10.47 1.99
C TRP A 138 -6.67 11.20 2.79
N ILE A 139 -5.39 10.95 2.56
CA ILE A 139 -4.31 11.73 3.15
C ILE A 139 -4.40 13.21 2.79
N PHE A 140 -4.94 13.55 1.61
CA PHE A 140 -5.20 14.93 1.20
C PHE A 140 -6.41 15.48 1.96
N LYS A 141 -6.17 16.43 2.86
CA LYS A 141 -7.21 17.01 3.72
C LYS A 141 -7.81 18.31 3.16
N GLN A 142 -7.20 18.86 2.11
CA GLN A 142 -7.71 20.06 1.43
C GLN A 142 -8.24 19.72 0.04
N ARG A 143 -9.38 20.30 -0.31
CA ARG A 143 -10.00 20.12 -1.64
C ARG A 143 -9.04 20.48 -2.78
N ALA A 144 -8.25 21.54 -2.61
CA ALA A 144 -7.29 21.97 -3.63
C ALA A 144 -6.21 20.92 -3.89
N GLU A 145 -5.66 20.30 -2.84
CA GLU A 145 -4.67 19.23 -2.94
C GLU A 145 -5.24 17.98 -3.62
N LEU A 146 -6.49 17.61 -3.28
CA LEU A 146 -7.16 16.47 -3.92
C LEU A 146 -7.42 16.71 -5.42
N VAL A 147 -7.84 17.93 -5.79
CA VAL A 147 -8.03 18.32 -7.20
C VAL A 147 -6.69 18.30 -7.95
N GLU A 148 -5.62 18.78 -7.32
CA GLU A 148 -4.28 18.68 -7.90
C GLU A 148 -3.89 17.23 -8.11
N TYR A 149 -4.05 16.37 -7.10
CA TYR A 149 -3.77 14.94 -7.20
C TYR A 149 -4.52 14.28 -8.37
N PHE A 150 -5.83 14.45 -8.46
CA PHE A 150 -6.61 13.86 -9.57
C PHE A 150 -6.20 14.41 -10.94
N SER A 151 -5.74 15.67 -11.00
CA SER A 151 -5.18 16.24 -12.23
C SER A 151 -3.85 15.57 -12.62
N LYS A 152 -2.99 15.25 -11.65
CA LYS A 152 -1.75 14.50 -11.86
C LYS A 152 -2.02 13.06 -12.29
N VAL A 153 -2.97 12.39 -11.64
CA VAL A 153 -3.42 11.04 -12.03
C VAL A 153 -3.89 11.03 -13.48
N ARG A 154 -4.78 11.97 -13.86
CA ARG A 154 -5.26 12.09 -15.24
C ARG A 154 -4.13 12.29 -16.24
N ALA A 155 -3.10 13.06 -15.89
CA ALA A 155 -1.94 13.29 -16.75
C ALA A 155 -1.00 12.07 -16.85
N ALA A 156 -1.04 11.16 -15.87
CA ALA A 156 -0.25 9.92 -15.85
C ALA A 156 -0.94 8.75 -16.56
N LEU A 157 -2.20 8.90 -16.97
CA LEU A 157 -2.94 7.90 -17.73
C LEU A 157 -2.72 8.06 -19.23
N LYS A 158 -2.75 6.94 -19.96
CA LYS A 158 -2.99 6.95 -21.40
C LYS A 158 -4.37 7.55 -21.71
N ASP A 159 -4.62 7.90 -22.96
CA ASP A 159 -5.88 8.53 -23.39
C ASP A 159 -7.12 7.71 -23.02
N ASP A 160 -7.02 6.38 -23.07
CA ASP A 160 -8.06 5.43 -22.66
C ASP A 160 -7.75 4.76 -21.31
N GLY A 161 -6.87 5.36 -20.51
CA GLY A 161 -6.56 4.84 -19.17
C GLY A 161 -7.75 4.92 -18.21
N VAL A 162 -7.64 4.21 -17.09
CA VAL A 162 -8.64 4.20 -16.02
C VAL A 162 -7.96 4.44 -14.68
N PHE A 163 -8.57 5.28 -13.85
CA PHE A 163 -8.18 5.45 -12.46
C PHE A 163 -9.10 4.62 -11.58
N PHE A 164 -8.56 3.68 -10.81
CA PHE A 164 -9.30 2.98 -9.76
C PHE A 164 -8.88 3.48 -8.37
N LEU A 165 -9.89 3.75 -7.56
CA LEU A 165 -9.78 4.15 -6.17
C LEU A 165 -11.01 3.63 -5.42
N ASP A 166 -10.89 3.44 -4.13
CA ASP A 166 -11.96 3.01 -3.25
C ASP A 166 -12.48 4.17 -2.39
N ALA A 167 -13.78 4.20 -2.14
CA ALA A 167 -14.40 5.25 -1.32
C ALA A 167 -15.22 4.59 -0.23
N PHE A 168 -14.92 4.93 1.03
CA PHE A 168 -15.74 4.50 2.14
C PHE A 168 -17.05 5.26 2.09
N GLY A 169 -18.16 4.53 1.92
CA GLY A 169 -19.47 5.11 1.76
C GLY A 169 -20.54 4.06 1.46
N GLY A 170 -21.69 4.51 1.01
CA GLY A 170 -22.87 3.66 0.80
C GLY A 170 -23.83 3.71 1.99
N TYR A 171 -25.05 3.23 1.77
CA TYR A 171 -26.14 3.31 2.76
C TYR A 171 -25.79 2.58 4.08
N GLU A 172 -25.06 1.48 3.99
CA GLU A 172 -24.66 0.65 5.14
C GLU A 172 -23.57 1.31 6.01
N ALA A 173 -22.83 2.29 5.48
CA ALA A 173 -21.80 3.00 6.25
C ALA A 173 -22.38 3.98 7.30
N TYR A 174 -23.69 4.23 7.26
CA TYR A 174 -24.41 5.13 8.18
C TYR A 174 -25.23 4.40 9.26
N GLN A 175 -25.09 3.08 9.36
CA GLN A 175 -25.80 2.26 10.36
C GLN A 175 -25.03 2.13 11.68
#